data_AF-A0A1F4CLS2-F1
#
_entry.id   AF-A0A1F4CLS2-F1
#
_cell.length_a   1.000
_cell.length_b   1.000
_cell.length_c   1.000
_cell.angle_alpha   90.00
_cell.angle_beta   90.00
_cell.angle_gamma   90.00
#
_symmetry.space_group_name_H-M   'P 1'
#
loop_
_entity.id
_entity.type
_entity.pdbx_description
1 polymer ?
#
loop_
_entity_poly.entity_id
_entity_poly.type
_entity_poly.pdbx_seq_one_letter_code
_entity_poly.pdbx_strand_id
1 'polypeptide(L)'
;MMKAGVPLLQSFDIVGRGHSNPAVARLLMSIKTDVETGSSLTQAFRKYPLHFDALFCNLVGAGEQAGILESLLDRLASYKEKTQAIKSKIKAALFYPIAIIGVAFIITAVIMIFVIPAFKQVFTSFGADLPTPTLVVMAISDNFVRFWYIIFPAIFGGVYGFMYSWKRSLAVQIFMDKLLLKAPVFGHLIRISTIARWTRTLSTMFAAGVPLVEALDSVGGAAGNYVYLVATKQIQQAVSTGSSLTVAMTDVGVFPSMVIQMVQIGEESGALDGMLSKVADFFEAEVDDAVDALSSLITAVIMIFVIPAFKQVFTSFGADLPTPTLVVMAISDNFVRFWYIIFPAIFGGVYGFMYSWKRSLAVQIFMDKLLLKAPVFGHLIRISTIARWTRTLSTMFAAGVPLVEALDSVGGAAGNYVYLVATKQIQQAVSTGSSLTVAMTDVGVFPSMVIQMVQIGEESGALDGMLSKVADFFEAEVDDAVDALSSLMEPVIMVVLGTLIGGMVIAMYLPIFKLGQAV
;
A
#
# COMPACT_ATOMS: atom_id res chain seq x y z
N MET A 1 -23.38 7.96 9.37
CA MET A 1 -24.45 8.93 9.69
C MET A 1 -25.80 8.44 9.17
N MET A 2 -25.96 8.18 7.87
CA MET A 2 -27.23 7.65 7.33
C MET A 2 -27.62 6.28 7.93
N LYS A 3 -26.67 5.34 8.08
CA LYS A 3 -26.85 4.08 8.84
C LYS A 3 -27.38 4.25 10.27
N ALA A 4 -27.13 5.42 10.88
CA ALA A 4 -27.61 5.74 12.23
C ALA A 4 -28.96 6.49 12.21
N GLY A 5 -29.65 6.52 11.07
CA GLY A 5 -30.93 7.20 10.89
C GLY A 5 -30.85 8.71 10.69
N VAL A 6 -29.66 9.29 10.53
CA VAL A 6 -29.52 10.74 10.31
C VAL A 6 -29.96 11.10 8.88
N PRO A 7 -30.92 12.03 8.69
CA PRO A 7 -31.35 12.47 7.36
C PRO A 7 -30.21 12.96 6.48
N LEU A 8 -30.33 12.77 5.15
CA LEU A 8 -29.29 13.12 4.17
C LEU A 8 -28.86 14.59 4.26
N LEU A 9 -29.82 15.53 4.30
CA LEU A 9 -29.55 16.97 4.37
C LEU A 9 -28.82 17.36 5.66
N GLN A 10 -29.17 16.71 6.79
CA GLN A 10 -28.50 16.92 8.07
C GLN A 10 -27.09 16.31 8.06
N SER A 11 -26.91 15.16 7.39
CA SER A 11 -25.60 14.55 7.19
C SER A 11 -24.67 15.49 6.39
N PHE A 12 -25.17 16.12 5.32
CA PHE A 12 -24.40 17.14 4.59
C PHE A 12 -24.06 18.37 5.44
N ASP A 13 -24.97 18.84 6.29
CA ASP A 13 -24.72 20.00 7.17
C ASP A 13 -23.63 19.69 8.22
N ILE A 14 -23.68 18.50 8.84
CA ILE A 14 -22.69 18.06 9.84
C ILE A 14 -21.32 17.88 9.19
N VAL A 15 -21.25 17.14 8.07
CA VAL A 15 -19.98 16.88 7.37
C VAL A 15 -19.42 18.18 6.77
N GLY A 16 -20.26 19.02 6.18
CA GLY A 16 -19.86 20.29 5.58
C GLY A 16 -19.27 21.27 6.60
N ARG A 17 -19.91 21.44 7.77
CA ARG A 17 -19.42 22.33 8.84
C ARG A 17 -18.21 21.76 9.59
N GLY A 18 -18.11 20.42 9.69
CA GLY A 18 -17.03 19.73 10.39
C GLY A 18 -15.74 19.56 9.56
N HIS A 19 -15.76 19.84 8.26
CA HIS A 19 -14.61 19.60 7.39
C HIS A 19 -13.54 20.70 7.50
N SER A 20 -12.28 20.32 7.73
CA SER A 20 -11.15 21.25 7.92
C SER A 20 -10.80 22.10 6.68
N ASN A 21 -11.07 21.58 5.48
CA ASN A 21 -10.84 22.29 4.22
C ASN A 21 -12.07 23.15 3.81
N PRO A 22 -11.95 24.50 3.75
CA PRO A 22 -13.04 25.40 3.39
C PRO A 22 -13.59 25.24 1.96
N ALA A 23 -12.80 24.69 1.03
CA ALA A 23 -13.27 24.41 -0.32
C ALA A 23 -14.25 23.23 -0.34
N VAL A 24 -13.96 22.18 0.43
CA VAL A 24 -14.83 20.99 0.55
C VAL A 24 -16.10 21.34 1.33
N ALA A 25 -15.98 22.14 2.40
CA ALA A 25 -17.14 22.65 3.13
C ALA A 25 -18.10 23.41 2.19
N ARG A 26 -17.57 24.32 1.36
CA ARG A 26 -18.38 25.04 0.36
C ARG A 26 -19.03 24.11 -0.66
N LEU A 27 -18.29 23.13 -1.18
CA LEU A 27 -18.80 22.13 -2.13
C LEU A 27 -19.98 21.33 -1.55
N LEU A 28 -19.83 20.81 -0.33
CA LEU A 28 -20.88 20.04 0.33
C LEU A 28 -22.11 20.89 0.66
N MET A 29 -21.90 22.14 1.09
CA MET A 29 -23.01 23.07 1.33
C MET A 29 -23.72 23.47 0.04
N SER A 30 -23.02 23.65 -1.09
CA SER A 30 -23.69 23.91 -2.37
C SER A 30 -24.52 22.72 -2.84
N ILE A 31 -24.02 21.49 -2.68
CA ILE A 31 -24.76 20.27 -3.02
C ILE A 31 -26.00 20.15 -2.12
N LYS A 32 -25.86 20.41 -0.82
CA LYS A 32 -26.98 20.46 0.14
C LYS A 32 -28.05 21.47 -0.32
N THR A 33 -27.67 22.71 -0.64
CA THR A 33 -28.61 23.74 -1.10
C THR A 33 -29.33 23.34 -2.39
N ASP A 34 -28.63 22.70 -3.33
CA ASP A 34 -29.23 22.20 -4.57
C ASP A 34 -30.30 21.12 -4.30
N VAL A 35 -30.06 20.24 -3.33
CA VAL A 35 -31.03 19.22 -2.92
C VAL A 35 -32.18 19.83 -2.11
N GLU A 36 -31.91 20.79 -1.22
CA GLU A 36 -32.93 21.54 -0.47
C GLU A 36 -33.88 22.32 -1.40
N THR A 37 -33.38 22.80 -2.53
CA THR A 37 -34.16 23.51 -3.55
C THR A 37 -34.91 22.59 -4.51
N GLY A 38 -34.82 21.27 -4.32
CA GLY A 38 -35.59 20.26 -5.06
C GLY A 38 -34.88 19.62 -6.25
N SER A 39 -33.58 19.86 -6.44
CA SER A 39 -32.81 19.10 -7.44
C SER A 39 -32.56 17.68 -6.95
N SER A 40 -32.60 16.70 -7.85
CA SER A 40 -32.13 15.34 -7.54
C SER A 40 -30.66 15.36 -7.10
N LEU A 41 -30.30 14.44 -6.21
CA LEU A 41 -28.93 14.32 -5.71
C LEU A 41 -27.93 14.07 -6.85
N THR A 42 -28.36 13.30 -7.85
CA THR A 42 -27.60 13.04 -9.08
C THR A 42 -27.30 14.32 -9.87
N GLN A 43 -28.29 15.18 -10.05
CA GLN A 43 -28.12 16.46 -10.75
C GLN A 43 -27.19 17.40 -9.99
N ALA A 44 -27.29 17.44 -8.66
CA ALA A 44 -26.41 18.23 -7.81
C ALA A 44 -24.94 17.80 -7.96
N PHE A 45 -24.65 16.48 -7.93
CA PHE A 45 -23.30 15.97 -8.14
C PHE A 45 -22.75 16.21 -9.56
N ARG A 46 -23.60 16.10 -10.60
CA ARG A 46 -23.20 16.32 -12.01
C ARG A 46 -22.68 17.74 -12.29
N LYS A 47 -23.00 18.73 -11.46
CA LYS A 47 -22.43 20.09 -11.57
C LYS A 47 -20.92 20.13 -11.29
N TYR A 48 -20.36 19.09 -10.66
CA TYR A 48 -18.95 19.03 -10.23
C TYR A 48 -18.20 17.81 -10.82
N PRO A 49 -18.02 17.74 -12.16
CA PRO A 49 -17.47 16.56 -12.84
C PRO A 49 -15.98 16.28 -12.52
N LEU A 50 -15.25 17.26 -11.97
CA LEU A 50 -13.88 17.08 -11.52
C LEU A 50 -13.77 16.28 -10.21
N HIS A 51 -14.85 16.23 -9.42
CA HIS A 51 -14.89 15.56 -8.13
C HIS A 51 -15.73 14.28 -8.17
N PHE A 52 -16.84 14.32 -8.91
CA PHE A 52 -17.75 13.19 -9.07
C PHE A 52 -17.71 12.73 -10.52
N ASP A 53 -17.15 11.53 -10.71
CA ASP A 53 -17.11 10.88 -12.02
C ASP A 53 -18.50 10.42 -12.46
N ALA A 54 -18.63 10.04 -13.74
CA ALA A 54 -19.90 9.57 -14.30
C ALA A 54 -20.44 8.35 -13.56
N LEU A 55 -19.55 7.44 -13.14
CA LEU A 55 -19.90 6.26 -12.36
C LEU A 55 -20.56 6.62 -11.03
N PHE A 56 -19.96 7.54 -10.27
CA PHE A 56 -20.50 8.02 -9.00
C PHE A 56 -21.90 8.61 -9.19
N CYS A 57 -22.06 9.47 -10.20
CA CYS A 57 -23.36 10.09 -10.48
C CYS A 57 -24.41 9.06 -10.87
N ASN A 58 -24.07 8.07 -11.70
CA ASN A 58 -25.02 7.06 -12.15
C ASN A 58 -25.44 6.11 -11.02
N LEU A 59 -24.51 5.72 -10.13
CA LEU A 59 -24.83 4.93 -8.95
C LEU A 59 -25.72 5.68 -7.96
N VAL A 60 -25.44 6.97 -7.73
CA VAL A 60 -26.31 7.80 -6.90
C VAL A 60 -27.71 7.91 -7.49
N GLY A 61 -27.83 8.06 -8.81
CA GLY A 61 -29.12 8.11 -9.49
C GLY A 61 -29.92 6.83 -9.40
N ALA A 62 -29.26 5.69 -9.60
CA ALA A 62 -29.90 4.39 -9.38
C ALA A 62 -30.39 4.23 -7.94
N GLY A 63 -29.58 4.65 -6.96
CA GLY A 63 -29.93 4.56 -5.54
C GLY A 63 -31.04 5.50 -5.09
N GLU A 64 -31.08 6.70 -5.66
CA GLU A 64 -32.13 7.68 -5.45
C GLU A 64 -33.46 7.20 -6.03
N GLN A 65 -33.45 6.65 -7.26
CA GLN A 65 -34.64 6.15 -7.93
C GLN A 65 -35.19 4.86 -7.30
N ALA A 66 -34.30 3.96 -6.85
CA ALA A 66 -34.66 2.70 -6.22
C ALA A 66 -34.85 2.81 -4.69
N GLY A 67 -34.65 3.98 -4.09
CA GLY A 67 -34.79 4.19 -2.64
C GLY A 67 -33.75 3.48 -1.78
N ILE A 68 -32.67 2.97 -2.38
CA ILE A 68 -31.59 2.21 -1.72
C ILE A 68 -30.29 3.03 -1.56
N LEU A 69 -30.40 4.36 -1.57
CA LEU A 69 -29.28 5.31 -1.58
C LEU A 69 -28.23 5.04 -0.48
N GLU A 70 -28.67 4.68 0.73
CA GLU A 70 -27.77 4.38 1.84
C GLU A 70 -26.78 3.24 1.50
N SER A 71 -27.30 2.13 0.97
CA SER A 71 -26.50 0.97 0.61
C SER A 71 -25.54 1.25 -0.55
N LEU A 72 -25.95 2.10 -1.52
CA LEU A 72 -25.10 2.47 -2.64
C LEU A 72 -24.02 3.46 -2.26
N LEU A 73 -24.31 4.40 -1.36
CA LEU A 73 -23.30 5.28 -0.78
C LEU A 73 -22.26 4.49 0.02
N ASP A 74 -22.67 3.44 0.73
CA ASP A 74 -21.76 2.53 1.43
C ASP A 74 -20.81 1.80 0.46
N ARG A 75 -21.36 1.22 -0.61
CA ARG A 75 -20.56 0.57 -1.68
C ARG A 75 -19.61 1.56 -2.36
N LEU A 76 -20.08 2.78 -2.64
CA LEU A 76 -19.26 3.85 -3.20
C LEU A 76 -18.12 4.26 -2.26
N ALA A 77 -18.39 4.32 -0.95
CA ALA A 77 -17.38 4.61 0.06
C ALA A 77 -16.28 3.53 0.05
N SER A 78 -16.65 2.26 0.16
CA SER A 78 -15.69 1.15 0.11
C SER A 78 -14.88 1.13 -1.19
N TYR A 79 -15.53 1.40 -2.34
CA TYR A 79 -14.83 1.51 -3.63
C TYR A 79 -13.80 2.65 -3.65
N LYS A 80 -14.15 3.84 -3.14
CA LYS A 80 -13.25 5.00 -3.09
C LYS A 80 -12.10 4.77 -2.11
N GLU A 81 -12.35 4.13 -0.96
CA GLU A 81 -11.33 3.73 0.02
C GLU A 81 -10.31 2.76 -0.60
N LYS A 82 -10.77 1.66 -1.20
CA LYS A 82 -9.90 0.70 -1.90
C LYS A 82 -9.10 1.36 -3.02
N THR A 83 -9.74 2.18 -3.85
CA THR A 83 -9.05 2.90 -4.94
C THR A 83 -7.98 3.85 -4.40
N GLN A 84 -8.23 4.50 -3.27
CA GLN A 84 -7.29 5.42 -2.64
C GLN A 84 -6.12 4.65 -1.99
N ALA A 85 -6.38 3.51 -1.36
CA ALA A 85 -5.35 2.63 -0.82
C ALA A 85 -4.37 2.18 -1.92
N ILE A 86 -4.89 1.67 -3.05
CA ILE A 86 -4.08 1.27 -4.21
C ILE A 86 -3.25 2.45 -4.74
N LYS A 87 -3.86 3.64 -4.90
CA LYS A 87 -3.13 4.84 -5.35
C LYS A 87 -2.02 5.25 -4.37
N SER A 88 -2.29 5.14 -3.07
CA SER A 88 -1.31 5.44 -2.02
C SER A 88 -0.15 4.45 -2.08
N LYS A 89 -0.44 3.16 -2.19
CA LYS A 89 0.56 2.07 -2.31
C LYS A 89 1.43 2.25 -3.55
N ILE A 90 0.83 2.54 -4.72
CA ILE A 90 1.56 2.84 -5.95
C ILE A 90 2.46 4.08 -5.79
N LYS A 91 1.95 5.16 -5.17
CA LYS A 91 2.76 6.36 -4.93
C LYS A 91 3.94 6.08 -4.00
N ALA A 92 3.72 5.31 -2.94
CA ALA A 92 4.77 4.91 -2.01
C ALA A 92 5.84 4.09 -2.73
N ALA A 93 5.44 3.07 -3.50
CA ALA A 93 6.34 2.21 -4.28
C ALA A 93 7.17 2.99 -5.34
N LEU A 94 6.59 4.03 -5.96
CA LEU A 94 7.29 4.85 -6.97
C LEU A 94 8.13 5.99 -6.37
N PHE A 95 7.86 6.41 -5.13
CA PHE A 95 8.58 7.50 -4.49
C PHE A 95 10.08 7.17 -4.37
N TYR A 96 10.39 5.96 -3.91
CA TYR A 96 11.77 5.51 -3.70
C TYR A 96 12.62 5.48 -4.98
N PRO A 97 12.19 4.84 -6.10
CA PRO A 97 12.91 4.89 -7.37
C PRO A 97 13.15 6.32 -7.86
N ILE A 98 12.12 7.17 -7.80
CA ILE A 98 12.20 8.55 -8.28
C ILE A 98 13.17 9.36 -7.42
N ALA A 99 13.11 9.19 -6.09
CA ALA A 99 14.01 9.85 -5.16
C ALA A 99 15.48 9.44 -5.40
N ILE A 100 15.75 8.14 -5.56
CA ILE A 100 17.12 7.65 -5.84
C ILE A 100 17.63 8.15 -7.17
N ILE A 101 16.85 8.04 -8.25
CA ILE A 101 17.26 8.53 -9.57
C ILE A 101 17.52 10.04 -9.50
N GLY A 102 16.68 10.78 -8.77
CA GLY A 102 16.86 12.21 -8.52
C GLY A 102 18.17 12.51 -7.77
N VAL A 103 18.44 11.81 -6.66
CA VAL A 103 19.67 11.99 -5.87
C VAL A 103 20.90 11.58 -6.67
N ALA A 104 20.87 10.45 -7.38
CA ALA A 104 21.96 10.00 -8.25
C ALA A 104 22.22 11.02 -9.36
N PHE A 105 21.18 11.53 -10.01
CA PHE A 105 21.30 12.57 -11.03
C PHE A 105 21.91 13.86 -10.46
N ILE A 106 21.50 14.29 -9.27
CA ILE A 106 22.09 15.45 -8.58
C ILE A 106 23.57 15.22 -8.27
N ILE A 107 23.93 14.07 -7.68
CA ILE A 107 25.32 13.73 -7.35
C ILE A 107 26.17 13.68 -8.61
N THR A 108 25.71 12.98 -9.65
CA THR A 108 26.40 12.92 -10.94
C THR A 108 26.55 14.31 -11.54
N ALA A 109 25.53 15.16 -11.49
CA ALA A 109 25.62 16.54 -11.97
C ALA A 109 26.65 17.36 -11.18
N VAL A 110 26.71 17.24 -9.85
CA VAL A 110 27.71 17.92 -9.02
C VAL A 110 29.12 17.45 -9.37
N ILE A 111 29.33 16.14 -9.55
CA ILE A 111 30.63 15.58 -9.96
C ILE A 111 31.03 16.12 -11.33
N MET A 112 30.09 16.16 -12.28
CA MET A 112 30.32 16.63 -13.64
C MET A 112 30.58 18.14 -13.70
N ILE A 113 29.96 18.95 -12.82
CA ILE A 113 30.08 20.41 -12.84
C ILE A 113 31.30 20.91 -12.06
N PHE A 114 31.60 20.30 -10.90
CA PHE A 114 32.62 20.83 -9.99
C PHE A 114 33.85 19.93 -9.89
N VAL A 115 33.65 18.61 -9.77
CA VAL A 115 34.74 17.68 -9.43
C VAL A 115 35.62 17.38 -10.64
N ILE A 116 35.03 16.99 -11.78
CA ILE A 116 35.79 16.64 -12.99
C ILE A 116 36.62 17.83 -13.52
N PRO A 117 36.09 19.07 -13.57
CA PRO A 117 36.90 20.21 -13.99
C PRO A 117 38.08 20.52 -13.05
N ALA A 118 37.92 20.32 -11.73
CA ALA A 118 39.02 20.47 -10.79
C ALA A 118 40.12 19.42 -11.03
N PHE A 119 39.74 18.16 -11.29
CA PHE A 119 40.69 17.12 -11.68
C PHE A 119 41.43 17.44 -12.98
N LYS A 120 40.75 17.99 -13.99
CA LYS A 120 41.36 18.42 -15.25
C LYS A 120 42.52 19.38 -15.01
N GLN A 121 42.33 20.41 -14.19
CA GLN A 121 43.36 21.40 -13.85
C GLN A 121 44.60 20.74 -13.23
N VAL A 122 44.38 19.82 -12.29
CA VAL A 122 45.43 19.05 -11.61
C VAL A 122 46.22 18.21 -12.61
N PHE A 123 45.56 17.45 -13.49
CA PHE A 123 46.25 16.62 -14.49
C PHE A 123 47.03 17.43 -15.54
N THR A 124 46.50 18.56 -16.02
CA THR A 124 47.27 19.47 -16.89
C THR A 124 48.50 20.04 -16.22
N SER A 125 48.48 20.24 -14.89
CA SER A 125 49.65 20.73 -14.14
C SER A 125 50.79 19.71 -14.04
N PHE A 126 50.48 18.42 -14.18
CA PHE A 126 51.47 17.33 -14.15
C PHE A 126 52.13 17.04 -15.51
N GLY A 127 51.70 17.71 -16.59
CA GLY A 127 52.35 17.60 -17.92
C GLY A 127 52.24 16.22 -18.59
N ALA A 128 51.32 15.35 -18.14
CA ALA A 128 51.11 14.02 -18.70
C ALA A 128 49.88 13.98 -19.61
N ASP A 129 49.97 13.27 -20.73
CA ASP A 129 48.83 13.03 -21.62
C ASP A 129 47.80 12.13 -20.95
N LEU A 130 46.54 12.58 -20.97
CA LEU A 130 45.44 11.88 -20.35
C LEU A 130 45.04 10.64 -21.16
N PRO A 131 44.78 9.49 -20.53
CA PRO A 131 44.23 8.31 -21.20
C PRO A 131 42.94 8.64 -21.95
N THR A 132 42.70 7.98 -23.09
CA THR A 132 41.53 8.20 -23.95
C THR A 132 40.17 8.12 -23.23
N PRO A 133 39.93 7.16 -22.31
CA PRO A 133 38.69 7.13 -21.53
C PRO A 133 38.48 8.40 -20.68
N THR A 134 39.57 8.94 -20.12
CA THR A 134 39.54 10.18 -19.33
C THR A 134 39.21 11.38 -20.22
N LEU A 135 39.78 11.45 -21.43
CA LEU A 135 39.46 12.48 -22.42
C LEU A 135 37.98 12.48 -22.81
N VAL A 136 37.36 11.32 -22.98
CA VAL A 136 35.93 11.20 -23.27
C VAL A 136 35.09 11.73 -22.11
N VAL A 137 35.39 11.33 -20.88
CA VAL A 137 34.66 11.81 -19.68
C VAL A 137 34.82 13.32 -19.51
N MET A 138 36.02 13.87 -19.74
CA MET A 138 36.24 15.32 -19.71
C MET A 138 35.50 16.05 -20.82
N ALA A 139 35.42 15.50 -22.03
CA ALA A 139 34.65 16.10 -23.11
C ALA A 139 33.13 16.12 -22.81
N ILE A 140 32.60 15.05 -22.19
CA ILE A 140 31.21 15.01 -21.73
C ILE A 140 30.99 16.03 -20.60
N SER A 141 31.91 16.12 -19.63
CA SER A 141 31.87 17.09 -18.54
C SER A 141 31.95 18.54 -19.04
N ASP A 142 32.86 18.84 -19.96
CA ASP A 142 32.99 20.18 -20.56
C ASP A 142 31.69 20.59 -21.29
N ASN A 143 31.06 19.66 -22.04
CA ASN A 143 29.75 19.90 -22.63
C ASN A 143 28.65 20.05 -21.57
N PHE A 144 28.67 19.25 -20.51
CA PHE A 144 27.69 19.32 -19.43
C PHE A 144 27.78 20.66 -18.68
N VAL A 145 28.99 21.10 -18.31
CA VAL A 145 29.27 22.42 -17.71
C VAL A 145 28.90 23.56 -18.64
N ARG A 146 29.06 23.38 -19.96
CA ARG A 146 28.68 24.41 -20.94
C ARG A 146 27.18 24.53 -21.13
N PHE A 147 26.42 23.43 -21.00
CA PHE A 147 25.00 23.39 -21.36
C PHE A 147 24.06 23.09 -20.19
N TRP A 148 24.53 22.95 -18.95
CA TRP A 148 23.66 22.57 -17.81
C TRP A 148 22.44 23.49 -17.67
N TYR A 149 22.60 24.81 -17.86
CA TYR A 149 21.50 25.77 -17.81
C TYR A 149 20.43 25.59 -18.91
N ILE A 150 20.73 24.83 -19.98
CA ILE A 150 19.76 24.39 -20.99
C ILE A 150 19.29 22.97 -20.70
N ILE A 151 20.18 22.06 -20.33
CA ILE A 151 19.89 20.64 -20.07
C ILE A 151 18.83 20.50 -18.97
N PHE A 152 19.00 21.19 -17.84
CA PHE A 152 18.07 21.10 -16.73
C PHE A 152 16.65 21.59 -17.12
N PRO A 153 16.47 22.82 -17.65
CA PRO A 153 15.16 23.26 -18.14
C PRO A 153 14.60 22.41 -19.29
N ALA A 154 15.44 21.86 -20.17
CA ALA A 154 14.98 21.00 -21.26
C ALA A 154 14.45 19.66 -20.73
N ILE A 155 15.10 19.05 -19.74
CA ILE A 155 14.63 17.82 -19.10
C ILE A 155 13.34 18.09 -18.33
N PHE A 156 13.32 19.10 -17.44
CA PHE A 156 12.14 19.43 -16.66
C PHE A 156 10.98 19.90 -17.53
N GLY A 157 11.25 20.75 -18.53
CA GLY A 157 10.28 21.23 -19.50
C GLY A 157 9.77 20.11 -20.42
N GLY A 158 10.63 19.17 -20.80
CA GLY A 158 10.26 17.98 -21.58
C GLY A 158 9.35 17.04 -20.79
N VAL A 159 9.71 16.74 -19.54
CA VAL A 159 8.87 15.93 -18.63
C VAL A 159 7.54 16.62 -18.36
N TYR A 160 7.56 17.93 -18.09
CA TYR A 160 6.35 18.72 -17.87
C TYR A 160 5.47 18.76 -19.13
N GLY A 161 6.06 19.03 -20.31
CA GLY A 161 5.37 19.08 -21.59
C GLY A 161 4.78 17.72 -21.99
N PHE A 162 5.51 16.64 -21.73
CA PHE A 162 5.03 15.27 -21.91
C PHE A 162 3.85 14.97 -20.98
N MET A 163 3.96 15.26 -19.68
CA MET A 163 2.87 15.09 -18.72
C MET A 163 1.64 15.96 -19.07
N TYR A 164 1.86 17.18 -19.55
CA TYR A 164 0.81 18.09 -19.97
C TYR A 164 0.10 17.57 -21.22
N SER A 165 0.85 17.12 -22.23
CA SER A 165 0.32 16.53 -23.45
C SER A 165 -0.42 15.22 -23.18
N TRP A 166 0.09 14.37 -22.29
CA TRP A 166 -0.60 13.15 -21.85
C TRP A 166 -1.97 13.46 -21.28
N LYS A 167 -2.09 14.47 -20.41
CA LYS A 167 -3.36 14.82 -19.77
C LYS A 167 -4.37 15.45 -20.73
N ARG A 168 -3.93 16.13 -21.80
CA ARG A 168 -4.83 16.87 -22.71
C ARG A 168 -5.11 16.17 -24.05
N SER A 169 -4.18 15.39 -24.58
CA SER A 169 -4.31 14.81 -25.92
C SER A 169 -4.81 13.37 -25.86
N LEU A 170 -6.01 13.13 -26.40
CA LEU A 170 -6.59 11.80 -26.51
C LEU A 170 -5.70 10.86 -27.34
N ALA A 171 -5.11 11.35 -28.44
CA ALA A 171 -4.22 10.54 -29.27
C ALA A 171 -2.99 10.04 -28.51
N VAL A 172 -2.42 10.90 -27.65
CA VAL A 172 -1.27 10.54 -26.80
C VAL A 172 -1.68 9.53 -25.74
N GLN A 173 -2.86 9.71 -25.10
CA GLN A 173 -3.38 8.73 -24.15
C GLN A 173 -3.54 7.34 -24.78
N ILE A 174 -4.15 7.26 -25.97
CA ILE A 174 -4.34 5.99 -26.68
C ILE A 174 -3.00 5.33 -27.01
N PHE A 175 -2.03 6.10 -27.50
CA PHE A 175 -0.70 5.57 -27.82
C PHE A 175 -0.02 5.02 -26.56
N MET A 176 -0.06 5.80 -25.47
CA MET A 176 0.56 5.41 -24.21
C MET A 176 -0.11 4.22 -23.56
N ASP A 177 -1.45 4.15 -23.58
CA ASP A 177 -2.22 3.02 -23.06
C ASP A 177 -1.83 1.70 -23.75
N LYS A 178 -1.61 1.74 -25.07
CA LYS A 178 -1.15 0.58 -25.84
C LYS A 178 0.31 0.22 -25.55
N LEU A 179 1.16 1.23 -25.41
CA LEU A 179 2.60 1.04 -25.15
C LEU A 179 2.83 0.46 -23.75
N LEU A 180 2.15 1.02 -22.74
CA LEU A 180 2.24 0.57 -21.36
C LEU A 180 1.73 -0.87 -21.19
N LEU A 181 0.66 -1.28 -21.89
CA LEU A 181 0.18 -2.66 -21.88
C LEU A 181 1.17 -3.68 -22.45
N LYS A 182 2.10 -3.23 -23.30
CA LYS A 182 3.18 -4.08 -23.87
C LYS A 182 4.46 -4.05 -23.05
N ALA A 183 4.56 -3.16 -22.05
CA ALA A 183 5.74 -3.10 -21.20
C ALA A 183 5.83 -4.40 -20.37
N PRO A 184 7.00 -5.08 -20.32
CA PRO A 184 7.13 -6.39 -19.66
C PRO A 184 6.70 -6.39 -18.20
N VAL A 185 6.92 -5.27 -17.52
CA VAL A 185 6.72 -5.11 -16.09
C VAL A 185 5.40 -4.38 -15.79
N PHE A 186 5.19 -3.21 -16.40
CA PHE A 186 3.97 -2.42 -16.17
C PHE A 186 2.73 -2.97 -16.90
N GLY A 187 2.90 -3.74 -17.98
CA GLY A 187 1.80 -4.21 -18.80
C GLY A 187 0.93 -5.24 -18.10
N HIS A 188 1.55 -6.14 -17.32
CA HIS A 188 0.81 -7.08 -16.48
C HIS A 188 0.01 -6.34 -15.40
N LEU A 189 0.66 -5.45 -14.63
CA LEU A 189 0.01 -4.63 -13.59
C LEU A 189 -1.19 -3.84 -14.14
N ILE A 190 -1.03 -3.17 -15.27
CA ILE A 190 -2.11 -2.38 -15.87
C ILE A 190 -3.27 -3.28 -16.31
N ARG A 191 -2.99 -4.47 -16.83
CA ARG A 191 -4.02 -5.43 -17.25
C ARG A 191 -4.85 -5.88 -16.05
N ILE A 192 -4.22 -6.42 -15.01
CA ILE A 192 -4.91 -6.91 -13.80
C ILE A 192 -5.65 -5.76 -13.09
N SER A 193 -5.05 -4.57 -13.01
CA SER A 193 -5.68 -3.38 -12.41
C SER A 193 -6.89 -2.89 -13.19
N THR A 194 -6.83 -2.97 -14.52
CA THR A 194 -7.95 -2.59 -15.39
C THR A 194 -9.10 -3.58 -15.28
N ILE A 195 -8.79 -4.88 -15.24
CA ILE A 195 -9.79 -5.94 -15.03
C ILE A 195 -10.44 -5.79 -13.66
N ALA A 196 -9.66 -5.60 -12.58
CA ALA A 196 -10.17 -5.37 -11.23
C ALA A 196 -11.17 -4.19 -11.18
N ARG A 197 -10.80 -3.03 -11.73
CA ARG A 197 -11.72 -1.87 -11.79
C ARG A 197 -12.96 -2.17 -12.62
N TRP A 198 -12.80 -2.84 -13.77
CA TRP A 198 -13.90 -3.17 -14.67
C TRP A 198 -14.91 -4.10 -13.97
N THR A 199 -14.45 -5.19 -13.37
CA THR A 199 -15.30 -6.18 -12.69
C THR A 199 -15.92 -5.63 -11.41
N ARG A 200 -15.17 -4.86 -10.62
CA ARG A 200 -15.70 -4.16 -9.42
C ARG A 200 -16.81 -3.19 -9.78
N THR A 201 -16.59 -2.40 -10.83
CA THR A 201 -17.57 -1.40 -11.27
C THR A 201 -18.83 -2.08 -11.78
N LEU A 202 -18.69 -3.12 -12.60
CA LEU A 202 -19.82 -3.85 -13.14
C LEU A 202 -20.60 -4.59 -12.04
N SER A 203 -19.90 -5.26 -11.11
CA SER A 203 -20.51 -5.93 -9.94
C SER A 203 -21.34 -4.95 -9.11
N THR A 204 -20.79 -3.76 -8.84
CA THR A 204 -21.45 -2.75 -8.00
C THR A 204 -22.71 -2.19 -8.68
N MET A 205 -22.65 -1.92 -9.98
CA MET A 205 -23.79 -1.45 -10.78
C MET A 205 -24.88 -2.52 -10.88
N PHE A 206 -24.49 -3.78 -11.10
CA PHE A 206 -25.44 -4.89 -11.21
C PHE A 206 -26.11 -5.19 -9.85
N ALA A 207 -25.34 -5.19 -8.76
CA ALA A 207 -25.86 -5.31 -7.39
C ALA A 207 -26.79 -4.15 -7.00
N ALA A 208 -26.64 -2.98 -7.63
CA ALA A 208 -27.53 -1.83 -7.49
C ALA A 208 -28.81 -1.94 -8.35
N GLY A 209 -28.97 -3.00 -9.13
CA GLY A 209 -30.11 -3.21 -10.02
C GLY A 209 -30.04 -2.40 -11.32
N VAL A 210 -28.88 -1.84 -11.68
CA VAL A 210 -28.72 -1.11 -12.95
C VAL A 210 -28.74 -2.10 -14.12
N PRO A 211 -29.54 -1.87 -15.17
CA PRO A 211 -29.55 -2.72 -16.36
C PRO A 211 -28.16 -2.92 -16.96
N LEU A 212 -27.85 -4.14 -17.41
CA LEU A 212 -26.51 -4.52 -17.88
C LEU A 212 -25.96 -3.58 -18.98
N VAL A 213 -26.79 -3.21 -19.95
CA VAL A 213 -26.39 -2.33 -21.07
C VAL A 213 -26.04 -0.92 -20.59
N GLU A 214 -26.75 -0.39 -19.59
CA GLU A 214 -26.47 0.90 -18.96
C GLU A 214 -25.23 0.82 -18.06
N ALA A 215 -25.07 -0.29 -17.34
CA ALA A 215 -23.89 -0.55 -16.53
C ALA A 215 -22.62 -0.57 -17.39
N LEU A 216 -22.65 -1.26 -18.53
CA LEU A 216 -21.51 -1.36 -19.45
C LEU A 216 -21.07 0.00 -20.03
N ASP A 217 -21.99 0.94 -20.26
CA ASP A 217 -21.67 2.31 -20.71
C ASP A 217 -20.77 3.03 -19.68
N SER A 218 -21.07 2.84 -18.39
CA SER A 218 -20.33 3.45 -17.29
C SER A 218 -19.01 2.73 -16.99
N VAL A 219 -19.00 1.41 -17.10
CA VAL A 219 -17.84 0.55 -16.79
C VAL A 219 -16.67 0.81 -17.74
N GLY A 220 -16.93 1.06 -19.03
CA GLY A 220 -15.89 1.30 -20.02
C GLY A 220 -15.03 2.53 -19.72
N GLY A 221 -15.64 3.59 -19.16
CA GLY A 221 -14.93 4.78 -18.70
C GLY A 221 -14.17 4.55 -17.39
N ALA A 222 -14.73 3.78 -16.46
CA ALA A 222 -14.14 3.49 -15.15
C ALA A 222 -12.92 2.55 -15.21
N ALA A 223 -12.85 1.69 -16.23
CA ALA A 223 -11.74 0.77 -16.44
C ALA A 223 -10.40 1.49 -16.60
N GLY A 224 -10.37 2.75 -17.07
CA GLY A 224 -9.17 3.60 -17.06
C GLY A 224 -8.08 3.23 -18.08
N ASN A 225 -8.41 2.40 -19.08
CA ASN A 225 -7.55 2.10 -20.21
C ASN A 225 -8.37 2.09 -21.51
N TYR A 226 -7.88 2.77 -22.55
CA TYR A 226 -8.63 2.94 -23.79
C TYR A 226 -8.93 1.61 -24.53
N VAL A 227 -8.03 0.62 -24.46
CA VAL A 227 -8.26 -0.69 -25.11
C VAL A 227 -9.49 -1.37 -24.49
N TYR A 228 -9.61 -1.30 -23.17
CA TYR A 228 -10.75 -1.85 -22.43
C TYR A 228 -12.02 -1.02 -22.61
N LEU A 229 -11.91 0.29 -22.80
CA LEU A 229 -13.05 1.15 -23.12
C LEU A 229 -13.67 0.76 -24.48
N VAL A 230 -12.85 0.59 -25.52
CA VAL A 230 -13.32 0.17 -26.85
C VAL A 230 -13.89 -1.24 -26.78
N ALA A 231 -13.23 -2.14 -26.06
CA ALA A 231 -13.72 -3.50 -25.81
C ALA A 231 -15.09 -3.51 -25.14
N THR A 232 -15.29 -2.67 -24.13
CA THR A 232 -16.56 -2.59 -23.38
C THR A 232 -17.69 -2.06 -24.27
N LYS A 233 -17.41 -1.11 -25.18
CA LYS A 233 -18.40 -0.64 -26.16
C LYS A 233 -18.82 -1.74 -27.13
N GLN A 234 -17.89 -2.57 -27.57
CA GLN A 234 -18.20 -3.73 -28.42
C GLN A 234 -19.06 -4.75 -27.66
N ILE A 235 -18.72 -5.02 -26.39
CA ILE A 235 -19.51 -5.90 -25.52
C ILE A 235 -20.93 -5.34 -25.32
N GLN A 236 -21.06 -4.06 -25.02
CA GLN A 236 -22.34 -3.38 -24.85
C GLN A 236 -23.21 -3.48 -26.11
N GLN A 237 -22.63 -3.28 -27.29
CA GLN A 237 -23.34 -3.42 -28.56
C GLN A 237 -23.81 -4.85 -28.81
N ALA A 238 -22.96 -5.85 -28.55
CA ALA A 238 -23.33 -7.25 -28.70
C ALA A 238 -24.47 -7.65 -27.74
N VAL A 239 -24.38 -7.23 -26.47
CA VAL A 239 -25.41 -7.50 -25.45
C VAL A 239 -26.72 -6.78 -25.76
N SER A 240 -26.68 -5.54 -26.26
CA SER A 240 -27.91 -4.82 -26.66
C SER A 240 -28.59 -5.43 -27.87
N THR A 241 -27.85 -6.15 -28.73
CA THR A 241 -28.41 -6.94 -29.84
C THR A 241 -28.87 -8.35 -29.44
N GLY A 242 -28.74 -8.73 -28.16
CA GLY A 242 -29.25 -10.00 -27.63
C GLY A 242 -28.21 -11.12 -27.45
N SER A 243 -26.92 -10.86 -27.67
CA SER A 243 -25.86 -11.82 -27.33
C SER A 243 -25.68 -11.92 -25.80
N SER A 244 -25.28 -13.08 -25.29
CA SER A 244 -24.90 -13.19 -23.88
C SER A 244 -23.62 -12.40 -23.59
N LEU A 245 -23.45 -11.97 -22.34
CA LEU A 245 -22.26 -11.25 -21.89
C LEU A 245 -21.01 -12.12 -22.08
N THR A 246 -21.11 -13.42 -21.81
CA THR A 246 -20.01 -14.38 -21.99
C THR A 246 -19.52 -14.43 -23.44
N VAL A 247 -20.43 -14.53 -24.41
CA VAL A 247 -20.07 -14.56 -25.84
C VAL A 247 -19.44 -13.23 -26.24
N ALA A 248 -20.07 -12.12 -25.87
CA ALA A 248 -19.57 -10.79 -26.16
C ALA A 248 -18.16 -10.53 -25.58
N MET A 249 -17.88 -11.01 -24.37
CA MET A 249 -16.55 -10.90 -23.75
C MET A 249 -15.51 -11.79 -24.41
N THR A 250 -15.92 -12.98 -24.89
CA THR A 250 -15.06 -13.92 -25.61
C THR A 250 -14.60 -13.34 -26.94
N ASP A 251 -15.53 -12.74 -27.69
CA ASP A 251 -15.26 -12.19 -29.04
C ASP A 251 -14.23 -11.06 -29.03
N VAL A 252 -14.20 -10.26 -27.95
CA VAL A 252 -13.28 -9.13 -27.84
C VAL A 252 -11.87 -9.54 -27.38
N GLY A 253 -11.74 -10.70 -26.71
CA GLY A 253 -10.44 -11.33 -26.44
C GLY A 253 -9.49 -10.57 -25.51
N VAL A 254 -9.98 -9.57 -24.75
CA VAL A 254 -9.15 -8.81 -23.79
C VAL A 254 -9.18 -9.37 -22.38
N PHE A 255 -10.20 -10.18 -22.05
CA PHE A 255 -10.38 -10.77 -20.72
C PHE A 255 -9.76 -12.16 -20.65
N PRO A 256 -9.11 -12.53 -19.53
CA PRO A 256 -8.59 -13.87 -19.32
C PRO A 256 -9.73 -14.89 -19.16
N SER A 257 -9.44 -16.15 -19.49
CA SER A 257 -10.43 -17.25 -19.45
C SER A 257 -11.13 -17.40 -18.11
N MET A 258 -10.42 -17.18 -16.99
CA MET A 258 -11.00 -17.23 -15.65
C MET A 258 -12.14 -16.23 -15.47
N VAL A 259 -12.00 -15.00 -15.97
CA VAL A 259 -13.07 -13.98 -15.89
C VAL A 259 -14.27 -14.41 -16.72
N ILE A 260 -14.03 -14.89 -17.94
CA ILE A 260 -15.10 -15.35 -18.84
C ILE A 260 -15.86 -16.52 -18.21
N GLN A 261 -15.17 -17.47 -17.59
CA GLN A 261 -15.80 -18.60 -16.89
C GLN A 261 -16.64 -18.16 -15.69
N MET A 262 -16.15 -17.20 -14.90
CA MET A 262 -16.90 -16.68 -13.76
C MET A 262 -18.16 -15.91 -14.21
N VAL A 263 -18.06 -15.17 -15.31
CA VAL A 263 -19.22 -14.50 -15.94
C VAL A 263 -20.20 -15.54 -16.46
N GLN A 264 -19.74 -16.59 -17.12
CA GLN A 264 -20.60 -17.68 -17.59
C GLN A 264 -21.36 -18.34 -16.45
N ILE A 265 -20.67 -18.72 -15.36
CA ILE A 265 -21.29 -19.28 -14.16
C ILE A 265 -22.31 -18.30 -13.57
N GLY A 266 -21.98 -17.01 -13.54
CA GLY A 266 -22.87 -15.95 -13.07
C GLY A 266 -24.12 -15.76 -13.93
N GLU A 267 -24.00 -15.83 -15.26
CA GLU A 267 -25.12 -15.76 -16.21
C GLU A 267 -26.03 -16.99 -16.10
N GLU A 268 -25.45 -18.20 -16.00
CA GLU A 268 -26.22 -19.45 -15.89
C GLU A 268 -26.94 -19.58 -14.54
N SER A 269 -26.33 -19.10 -13.46
CA SER A 269 -26.90 -19.17 -12.10
C SER A 269 -27.76 -17.95 -11.72
N GLY A 270 -27.75 -16.88 -12.52
CA GLY A 270 -28.36 -15.60 -12.18
C GLY A 270 -27.65 -14.81 -11.08
N ALA A 271 -26.49 -15.27 -10.59
CA ALA A 271 -25.68 -14.65 -9.53
C ALA A 271 -24.46 -13.88 -10.08
N LEU A 272 -24.68 -13.10 -11.13
CA LEU A 272 -23.61 -12.40 -11.87
C LEU A 272 -22.88 -11.37 -11.01
N ASP A 273 -23.58 -10.63 -10.15
CA ASP A 273 -22.98 -9.66 -9.22
C ASP A 273 -21.99 -10.32 -8.25
N GLY A 274 -22.38 -11.46 -7.66
CA GLY A 274 -21.57 -12.22 -6.72
C GLY A 274 -20.31 -12.79 -7.37
N MET A 275 -20.42 -13.35 -8.58
CA MET A 275 -19.26 -13.86 -9.32
C MET A 275 -18.32 -12.72 -9.73
N LEU A 276 -18.85 -11.61 -10.24
CA LEU A 276 -18.04 -10.44 -10.57
C LEU A 276 -17.35 -9.83 -9.34
N SER A 277 -17.99 -9.86 -8.17
CA SER A 277 -17.36 -9.39 -6.92
C SER A 277 -16.16 -10.25 -6.56
N LYS A 278 -16.27 -11.58 -6.62
CA LYS A 278 -15.15 -12.49 -6.34
C LYS A 278 -13.99 -12.29 -7.31
N VAL A 279 -14.30 -12.11 -8.59
CA VAL A 279 -13.29 -11.78 -9.61
C VAL A 279 -12.60 -10.45 -9.29
N ALA A 280 -13.37 -9.43 -8.88
CA ALA A 280 -12.82 -8.16 -8.46
C ALA A 280 -11.88 -8.30 -7.25
N ASP A 281 -12.30 -9.01 -6.20
CA ASP A 281 -11.48 -9.25 -5.00
C ASP A 281 -10.17 -9.98 -5.35
N PHE A 282 -10.24 -10.99 -6.22
CA PHE A 282 -9.06 -11.73 -6.69
C PHE A 282 -8.06 -10.82 -7.42
N PHE A 283 -8.51 -10.04 -8.42
CA PHE A 283 -7.60 -9.18 -9.16
C PHE A 283 -7.15 -7.95 -8.36
N GLU A 284 -7.93 -7.49 -7.38
CA GLU A 284 -7.47 -6.46 -6.43
C GLU A 284 -6.29 -6.99 -5.61
N ALA A 285 -6.36 -8.22 -5.09
CA ALA A 285 -5.24 -8.87 -4.40
C ALA A 285 -4.02 -9.07 -5.34
N GLU A 286 -4.24 -9.54 -6.57
CA GLU A 286 -3.15 -9.74 -7.55
C GLU A 286 -2.47 -8.41 -7.93
N VAL A 287 -3.22 -7.29 -7.96
CA VAL A 287 -2.66 -5.94 -8.14
C VAL A 287 -1.74 -5.58 -6.98
N ASP A 288 -2.16 -5.86 -5.75
CA ASP A 288 -1.36 -5.57 -4.57
C ASP A 288 -0.06 -6.39 -4.58
N ASP A 289 -0.12 -7.69 -4.88
CA ASP A 289 1.05 -8.56 -5.03
C ASP A 289 2.00 -8.08 -6.13
N ALA A 290 1.45 -7.66 -7.28
CA ALA A 290 2.25 -7.16 -8.40
C ALA A 290 2.96 -5.84 -8.07
N VAL A 291 2.33 -4.96 -7.28
CA VAL A 291 2.96 -3.72 -6.78
C VAL A 291 4.10 -4.03 -5.81
N ASP A 292 3.96 -5.08 -5.00
CA ASP A 292 5.01 -5.51 -4.07
C ASP A 292 6.17 -6.19 -4.81
N ALA A 293 5.87 -7.05 -5.79
CA ALA A 293 6.86 -7.65 -6.66
C ALA A 293 7.66 -6.60 -7.44
N LEU A 294 7.00 -5.55 -7.92
CA LEU A 294 7.63 -4.39 -8.55
C LEU A 294 8.66 -3.71 -7.64
N SER A 295 8.26 -3.45 -6.40
CA SER A 295 9.12 -2.85 -5.39
C SER A 295 10.35 -3.73 -5.12
N SER A 296 10.16 -5.06 -5.04
CA SER A 296 11.26 -6.02 -4.85
C SER A 296 12.24 -6.08 -6.04
N LEU A 297 11.75 -6.01 -7.28
CA LEU A 297 12.56 -6.04 -8.48
C LEU A 297 13.45 -4.80 -8.57
N ILE A 298 12.91 -3.64 -8.18
CA ILE A 298 13.65 -2.39 -8.10
C ILE A 298 14.79 -2.50 -7.08
N THR A 299 14.52 -3.05 -5.90
CA THR A 299 15.53 -3.30 -4.87
C THR A 299 16.63 -4.26 -5.38
N ALA A 300 16.25 -5.30 -6.13
CA ALA A 300 17.20 -6.21 -6.78
C ALA A 300 18.05 -5.49 -7.84
N VAL A 301 17.46 -4.64 -8.68
CA VAL A 301 18.20 -3.83 -9.67
C VAL A 301 19.20 -2.90 -8.98
N ILE A 302 18.82 -2.29 -7.85
CA ILE A 302 19.75 -1.45 -7.06
C ILE A 302 20.90 -2.29 -6.52
N MET A 303 20.63 -3.45 -5.92
CA MET A 303 21.67 -4.34 -5.40
C MET A 303 22.60 -4.89 -6.48
N ILE A 304 22.07 -5.20 -7.67
CA ILE A 304 22.82 -5.85 -8.75
C ILE A 304 23.60 -4.84 -9.59
N PHE A 305 23.04 -3.65 -9.84
CA PHE A 305 23.64 -2.69 -10.77
C PHE A 305 24.20 -1.46 -10.07
N VAL A 306 23.46 -0.86 -9.14
CA VAL A 306 23.84 0.42 -8.53
C VAL A 306 24.95 0.21 -7.51
N ILE A 307 24.79 -0.72 -6.57
CA ILE A 307 25.80 -0.98 -5.52
C ILE A 307 27.16 -1.38 -6.13
N PRO A 308 27.24 -2.26 -7.15
CA PRO A 308 28.52 -2.63 -7.74
C PRO A 308 29.15 -1.51 -8.57
N ALA A 309 28.35 -0.69 -9.26
CA ALA A 309 28.87 0.48 -9.98
C ALA A 309 29.55 1.47 -9.03
N PHE A 310 28.94 1.71 -7.86
CA PHE A 310 29.58 2.47 -6.78
C PHE A 310 30.87 1.79 -6.33
N LYS A 311 30.84 0.48 -6.02
CA LYS A 311 32.03 -0.29 -5.60
C LYS A 311 33.20 -0.17 -6.59
N GLN A 312 32.94 -0.23 -7.91
CA GLN A 312 33.97 -0.11 -8.94
C GLN A 312 34.64 1.27 -8.94
N VAL A 313 33.84 2.33 -8.80
CA VAL A 313 34.33 3.70 -8.63
C VAL A 313 35.22 3.80 -7.37
N PHE A 314 34.88 3.12 -6.28
CA PHE A 314 35.71 3.11 -5.06
C PHE A 314 37.03 2.35 -5.22
N THR A 315 37.05 1.20 -5.90
CA THR A 315 38.29 0.43 -6.12
C THR A 315 39.31 1.14 -7.01
N SER A 316 38.88 2.10 -7.84
CA SER A 316 39.78 2.84 -8.74
C SER A 316 40.56 3.99 -8.10
N PHE A 317 40.29 4.36 -6.84
CA PHE A 317 40.89 5.56 -6.22
C PHE A 317 42.24 5.38 -5.51
N GLY A 318 42.72 4.15 -5.29
CA GLY A 318 44.15 3.85 -5.04
C GLY A 318 44.97 4.72 -4.06
N ALA A 319 44.37 5.32 -3.03
CA ALA A 319 45.06 6.23 -2.10
C ALA A 319 44.92 5.77 -0.64
N ASP A 320 45.96 6.02 0.17
CA ASP A 320 46.00 5.64 1.58
C ASP A 320 44.84 6.23 2.39
N LEU A 321 44.24 5.35 3.19
CA LEU A 321 42.89 5.52 3.70
C LEU A 321 42.87 6.39 4.97
N PRO A 322 42.00 7.42 5.04
CA PRO A 322 41.88 8.29 6.22
C PRO A 322 41.30 7.57 7.44
N THR A 323 41.42 8.18 8.62
CA THR A 323 41.09 7.58 9.93
C THR A 323 39.68 6.98 10.07
N PRO A 324 38.59 7.57 9.54
CA PRO A 324 37.27 6.93 9.55
C PRO A 324 37.25 5.63 8.74
N THR A 325 38.02 5.56 7.66
CA THR A 325 38.19 4.37 6.83
C THR A 325 39.07 3.33 7.52
N LEU A 326 40.04 3.74 8.33
CA LEU A 326 40.77 2.84 9.25
C LEU A 326 39.85 2.24 10.31
N VAL A 327 38.84 2.97 10.80
CA VAL A 327 37.84 2.43 11.74
C VAL A 327 36.92 1.43 11.04
N VAL A 328 36.42 1.74 9.84
CA VAL A 328 35.59 0.81 9.06
C VAL A 328 36.39 -0.43 8.64
N MET A 329 37.63 -0.27 8.22
CA MET A 329 38.53 -1.38 7.93
C MET A 329 38.90 -2.16 9.20
N ALA A 330 39.15 -1.52 10.34
CA ALA A 330 39.38 -2.22 11.59
C ALA A 330 38.15 -3.03 12.02
N ILE A 331 36.93 -2.48 11.85
CA ILE A 331 35.68 -3.21 12.08
C ILE A 331 35.56 -4.38 11.09
N SER A 332 35.88 -4.16 9.81
CA SER A 332 35.86 -5.18 8.76
C SER A 332 36.89 -6.28 8.97
N ASP A 333 38.12 -5.94 9.34
CA ASP A 333 39.22 -6.87 9.61
C ASP A 333 38.95 -7.66 10.87
N ASN A 334 38.39 -7.01 11.91
CA ASN A 334 37.96 -7.70 13.13
C ASN A 334 36.77 -8.62 12.84
N PHE A 335 35.84 -8.22 11.96
CA PHE A 335 34.73 -9.05 11.52
C PHE A 335 35.22 -10.26 10.70
N VAL A 336 36.07 -10.06 9.69
CA VAL A 336 36.66 -11.13 8.87
C VAL A 336 37.64 -12.01 9.66
N ARG A 337 38.25 -11.48 10.73
CA ARG A 337 39.09 -12.27 11.64
C ARG A 337 38.29 -13.10 12.62
N PHE A 338 37.13 -12.60 13.09
CA PHE A 338 36.35 -13.26 14.13
C PHE A 338 35.00 -13.81 13.67
N TRP A 339 34.67 -13.79 12.37
CA TRP A 339 33.37 -14.26 11.87
C TRP A 339 33.06 -15.70 12.31
N TYR A 340 34.06 -16.58 12.36
CA TYR A 340 33.91 -17.97 12.82
C TYR A 340 33.62 -18.10 14.32
N ILE A 341 33.78 -17.03 15.11
CA ILE A 341 33.35 -16.93 16.52
C ILE A 341 32.05 -16.15 16.63
N ILE A 342 31.93 -15.04 15.91
CA ILE A 342 30.77 -14.13 15.91
C ILE A 342 29.51 -14.88 15.46
N PHE A 343 29.56 -15.60 14.34
CA PHE A 343 28.39 -16.33 13.85
C PHE A 343 27.96 -17.43 14.82
N PRO A 344 28.82 -18.35 15.30
CA PRO A 344 28.43 -19.35 16.29
C PRO A 344 28.02 -18.76 17.65
N ALA A 345 28.60 -17.64 18.08
CA ALA A 345 28.19 -16.97 19.32
C ALA A 345 26.81 -16.31 19.19
N ILE A 346 26.52 -15.68 18.05
CA ILE A 346 25.19 -15.12 17.76
C ILE A 346 24.18 -16.24 17.60
N PHE A 347 24.46 -17.26 16.77
CA PHE A 347 23.55 -18.40 16.57
C PHE A 347 23.37 -19.19 17.86
N GLY A 348 24.43 -19.43 18.63
CA GLY A 348 24.36 -20.10 19.92
C GLY A 348 23.63 -19.28 20.98
N GLY A 349 23.81 -17.95 20.97
CA GLY A 349 23.08 -17.02 21.83
C GLY A 349 21.59 -16.97 21.49
N VAL A 350 21.24 -16.84 20.21
CA VAL A 350 19.85 -16.85 19.72
C VAL A 350 19.22 -18.22 20.00
N TYR A 351 19.92 -19.31 19.73
CA TYR A 351 19.44 -20.66 20.00
C TYR A 351 19.25 -20.91 21.50
N GLY A 352 20.22 -20.53 22.34
CA GLY A 352 20.14 -20.64 23.79
C GLY A 352 19.01 -19.78 24.37
N PHE A 353 18.82 -18.57 23.84
CA PHE A 353 17.71 -17.69 24.17
C PHE A 353 16.36 -18.28 23.76
N MET A 354 16.21 -18.75 22.52
CA MET A 354 15.01 -19.42 22.02
C MET A 354 14.70 -20.71 22.79
N TYR A 355 15.73 -21.47 23.16
CA TYR A 355 15.61 -22.69 23.96
C TYR A 355 15.14 -22.38 25.39
N SER A 356 15.73 -21.36 26.03
CA SER A 356 15.30 -20.88 27.35
C SER A 356 13.88 -20.33 27.32
N TRP A 357 13.53 -19.56 26.28
CA TRP A 357 12.18 -19.03 26.06
C TRP A 357 11.15 -20.15 25.97
N LYS A 358 11.40 -21.19 25.16
CA LYS A 358 10.43 -22.29 25.00
C LYS A 358 10.29 -23.15 26.25
N ARG A 359 11.31 -23.23 27.11
CA ARG A 359 11.37 -24.18 28.22
C ARG A 359 11.05 -23.58 29.59
N SER A 360 11.29 -22.29 29.79
CA SER A 360 11.09 -21.63 31.09
C SER A 360 9.84 -20.74 31.09
N LEU A 361 8.84 -21.12 31.90
CA LEU A 361 7.62 -20.33 32.09
C LEU A 361 7.93 -18.91 32.62
N ALA A 362 8.93 -18.78 33.51
CA ALA A 362 9.33 -17.48 34.04
C ALA A 362 9.89 -16.54 32.96
N VAL A 363 10.66 -17.09 32.00
CA VAL A 363 11.20 -16.34 30.87
C VAL A 363 10.07 -15.94 29.91
N GLN A 364 9.11 -16.84 29.63
CA GLN A 364 7.93 -16.51 28.82
C GLN A 364 7.13 -15.35 29.43
N ILE A 365 6.83 -15.41 30.72
CA ILE A 365 6.06 -14.35 31.41
C ILE A 365 6.81 -13.01 31.35
N PHE A 366 8.12 -13.01 31.57
CA PHE A 366 8.93 -11.80 31.48
C PHE A 366 8.94 -11.22 30.07
N MET A 367 9.16 -12.07 29.06
CA MET A 367 9.21 -11.67 27.66
C MET A 367 7.85 -11.20 27.15
N ASP A 368 6.75 -11.87 27.50
CA ASP A 368 5.39 -11.47 27.12
C ASP A 368 5.05 -10.06 27.63
N LYS A 369 5.46 -9.73 28.86
CA LYS A 369 5.28 -8.39 29.43
C LYS A 369 6.19 -7.35 28.79
N LEU A 370 7.42 -7.71 28.46
CA LEU A 370 8.40 -6.81 27.84
C LEU A 370 8.01 -6.50 26.39
N LEU A 371 7.64 -7.52 25.63
CA LEU A 371 7.21 -7.39 24.24
C LEU A 371 5.95 -6.53 24.11
N LEU A 372 4.98 -6.66 25.01
CA LEU A 372 3.78 -5.79 25.03
C LEU A 372 4.11 -4.31 25.25
N LYS A 373 5.23 -3.99 25.89
CA LYS A 373 5.70 -2.61 26.10
C LYS A 373 6.63 -2.10 24.99
N ALA A 374 7.03 -2.96 24.05
CA ALA A 374 7.86 -2.55 22.94
C ALA A 374 7.06 -1.60 22.03
N PRO A 375 7.59 -0.42 21.65
CA PRO A 375 6.83 0.60 20.91
C PRO A 375 6.27 0.10 19.57
N VAL A 376 6.97 -0.84 18.95
CA VAL A 376 6.71 -1.35 17.60
C VAL A 376 5.99 -2.71 17.68
N PHE A 377 6.60 -3.68 18.36
CA PHE A 377 6.05 -5.04 18.49
C PHE A 377 4.88 -5.15 19.48
N GLY A 378 4.79 -4.26 20.48
CA GLY A 378 3.77 -4.35 21.52
C GLY A 378 2.36 -4.09 21.02
N HIS A 379 2.21 -3.16 20.07
CA HIS A 379 0.93 -2.93 19.41
C HIS A 379 0.49 -4.16 18.61
N LEU A 380 1.38 -4.69 17.74
CA LEU A 380 1.12 -5.88 16.92
C LEU A 380 0.72 -7.09 17.78
N ILE A 381 1.46 -7.35 18.85
CA ILE A 381 1.18 -8.49 19.73
C ILE A 381 -0.18 -8.33 20.40
N ARG A 382 -0.54 -7.11 20.83
CA ARG A 382 -1.84 -6.83 21.45
C ARG A 382 -2.98 -7.10 20.49
N ILE A 383 -2.94 -6.54 19.27
CA ILE A 383 -4.01 -6.75 18.28
C ILE A 383 -4.08 -8.20 17.79
N SER A 384 -2.94 -8.88 17.60
CA SER A 384 -2.89 -10.30 17.23
C SER A 384 -3.44 -11.22 18.32
N THR A 385 -3.17 -10.89 19.58
CA THR A 385 -3.71 -11.64 20.72
C THR A 385 -5.23 -11.49 20.80
N ILE A 386 -5.76 -10.26 20.61
CA ILE A 386 -7.21 -10.00 20.59
C ILE A 386 -7.88 -10.69 19.41
N ALA A 387 -7.30 -10.63 18.21
CA ALA A 387 -7.79 -11.32 17.01
C ALA A 387 -7.97 -12.82 17.27
N ARG A 388 -6.91 -13.49 17.75
CA ARG A 388 -6.95 -14.92 18.03
C ARG A 388 -7.88 -15.27 19.18
N TRP A 389 -7.92 -14.46 20.24
CA TRP A 389 -8.85 -14.64 21.36
C TRP A 389 -10.31 -14.58 20.89
N THR A 390 -10.67 -13.54 20.14
CA THR A 390 -12.04 -13.32 19.64
C THR A 390 -12.45 -14.33 18.58
N ARG A 391 -11.56 -14.67 17.63
CA ARG A 391 -11.78 -15.73 16.63
C ARG A 391 -12.05 -17.08 17.29
N THR A 392 -11.23 -17.45 18.27
CA THR A 392 -11.38 -18.73 18.99
C THR A 392 -12.69 -18.77 19.76
N LEU A 393 -13.02 -17.69 20.48
CA LEU A 393 -14.26 -17.62 21.26
C LEU A 393 -15.50 -17.64 20.36
N SER A 394 -15.50 -16.88 19.25
CA SER A 394 -16.58 -16.88 18.25
C SER A 394 -16.80 -18.28 17.68
N THR A 395 -15.72 -18.97 17.29
CA THR A 395 -15.80 -20.31 16.70
C THR A 395 -16.36 -21.34 17.69
N MET A 396 -15.89 -21.33 18.94
CA MET A 396 -16.38 -22.22 19.99
C MET A 396 -17.85 -21.94 20.32
N PHE A 397 -18.23 -20.67 20.44
CA PHE A 397 -19.60 -20.29 20.77
C PHE A 397 -20.57 -20.60 19.62
N ALA A 398 -20.18 -20.37 18.36
CA ALA A 398 -20.94 -20.76 17.18
C ALA A 398 -21.10 -22.29 17.04
N ALA A 399 -20.14 -23.05 17.56
CA ALA A 399 -20.23 -24.51 17.67
C ALA A 399 -21.10 -24.99 18.84
N GLY A 400 -21.67 -24.07 19.64
CA GLY A 400 -22.54 -24.37 20.78
C GLY A 400 -21.81 -24.74 22.07
N VAL A 401 -20.49 -24.50 22.15
CA VAL A 401 -19.72 -24.74 23.38
C VAL A 401 -20.13 -23.72 24.45
N PRO A 402 -20.46 -24.15 25.69
CA PRO A 402 -20.80 -23.25 26.79
C PRO A 402 -19.70 -22.20 27.03
N LEU A 403 -20.10 -20.95 27.31
CA LEU A 403 -19.16 -19.82 27.42
C LEU A 403 -18.01 -20.07 28.42
N VAL A 404 -18.32 -20.64 29.59
CA VAL A 404 -17.31 -20.93 30.63
C VAL A 404 -16.29 -21.99 30.18
N GLU A 405 -16.74 -22.99 29.39
CA GLU A 405 -15.86 -24.02 28.82
C GLU A 405 -15.04 -23.44 27.65
N ALA A 406 -15.65 -22.61 26.81
CA ALA A 406 -14.97 -21.93 25.73
C ALA A 406 -13.83 -21.04 26.25
N LEU A 407 -14.07 -20.28 27.34
CA LEU A 407 -13.06 -19.40 27.94
C LEU A 407 -11.82 -20.15 28.48
N ASP A 408 -11.96 -21.40 28.92
CA ASP A 408 -10.81 -22.23 29.35
C ASP A 408 -9.83 -22.46 28.19
N SER A 409 -10.36 -22.74 27.00
CA SER A 409 -9.58 -22.98 25.79
C SER A 409 -9.05 -21.69 25.14
N VAL A 410 -9.85 -20.62 25.19
CA VAL A 410 -9.53 -19.33 24.55
C VAL A 410 -8.31 -18.66 25.18
N GLY A 411 -8.15 -18.75 26.50
CA GLY A 411 -7.02 -18.16 27.21
C GLY A 411 -5.67 -18.75 26.79
N GLY A 412 -5.63 -20.05 26.49
CA GLY A 412 -4.45 -20.72 25.94
C GLY A 412 -4.20 -20.40 24.47
N ALA A 413 -5.27 -20.26 23.67
CA ALA A 413 -5.19 -19.96 22.25
C ALA A 413 -4.66 -18.54 21.96
N ALA A 414 -4.96 -17.56 22.82
CA ALA A 414 -4.58 -16.16 22.61
C ALA A 414 -3.05 -15.96 22.43
N GLY A 415 -2.22 -16.79 23.06
CA GLY A 415 -0.77 -16.83 22.84
C GLY A 415 0.04 -15.79 23.64
N ASN A 416 -0.56 -15.14 24.64
CA ASN A 416 0.13 -14.22 25.55
C ASN A 416 -0.32 -14.45 27.00
N TYR A 417 0.64 -14.53 27.93
CA TYR A 417 0.35 -14.83 29.34
C TYR A 417 -0.55 -13.80 30.04
N VAL A 418 -0.45 -12.50 29.70
CA VAL A 418 -1.30 -11.46 30.30
C VAL A 418 -2.76 -11.72 29.95
N TYR A 419 -3.04 -12.10 28.72
CA TYR A 419 -4.39 -12.44 28.25
C TYR A 419 -4.89 -13.77 28.80
N LEU A 420 -4.00 -14.75 29.03
CA LEU A 420 -4.35 -16.00 29.67
C LEU A 420 -4.84 -15.78 31.12
N VAL A 421 -4.11 -14.99 31.91
CA VAL A 421 -4.50 -14.64 33.29
C VAL A 421 -5.81 -13.84 33.28
N ALA A 422 -5.93 -12.88 32.37
CA ALA A 422 -7.14 -12.10 32.18
C ALA A 422 -8.36 -12.98 31.86
N THR A 423 -8.19 -13.96 30.96
CA THR A 423 -9.26 -14.86 30.56
C THR A 423 -9.71 -15.76 31.70
N LYS A 424 -8.78 -16.22 32.56
CA LYS A 424 -9.12 -16.99 33.77
C LYS A 424 -9.93 -16.16 34.77
N GLN A 425 -9.60 -14.88 34.94
CA GLN A 425 -10.39 -13.97 35.78
C GLN A 425 -11.79 -13.75 35.21
N ILE A 426 -11.91 -13.58 33.89
CA ILE A 426 -13.19 -13.46 33.20
C ILE A 426 -14.03 -14.73 33.36
N GLN A 427 -13.43 -15.91 33.14
CA GLN A 427 -14.08 -17.20 33.31
C GLN A 427 -14.63 -17.37 34.73
N GLN A 428 -13.85 -17.02 35.75
CA GLN A 428 -14.28 -17.07 37.15
C GLN A 428 -15.48 -16.15 37.38
N ALA A 429 -15.39 -14.89 36.97
CA ALA A 429 -16.48 -13.91 37.15
C ALA A 429 -17.78 -14.32 36.43
N VAL A 430 -17.67 -14.88 35.23
CA VAL A 430 -18.82 -15.40 34.46
C VAL A 430 -19.40 -16.66 35.10
N SER A 431 -18.55 -17.56 35.60
CA SER A 431 -19.01 -18.77 36.32
C SER A 431 -19.76 -18.45 37.62
N THR A 432 -19.47 -17.30 38.24
CA THR A 432 -20.19 -16.81 39.42
C THR A 432 -21.43 -15.97 39.08
N GLY A 433 -21.78 -15.83 37.79
CA GLY A 433 -23.00 -15.17 37.32
C GLY A 433 -22.83 -13.70 36.90
N SER A 434 -21.61 -13.18 36.78
CA SER A 434 -21.38 -11.85 36.17
C SER A 434 -21.55 -11.93 34.65
N SER A 435 -21.97 -10.84 34.01
CA SER A 435 -21.96 -10.78 32.54
C SER A 435 -20.53 -10.76 32.00
N LEU A 436 -20.34 -11.25 30.77
CA LEU A 436 -19.05 -11.24 30.08
C LEU A 436 -18.54 -9.82 29.91
N THR A 437 -19.43 -8.87 29.60
CA THR A 437 -19.09 -7.44 29.45
C THR A 437 -18.48 -6.86 30.71
N VAL A 438 -19.09 -7.10 31.88
CA VAL A 438 -18.58 -6.60 33.17
C VAL A 438 -17.23 -7.26 33.48
N ALA A 439 -17.15 -8.57 33.33
CA ALA A 439 -15.92 -9.32 33.58
C ALA A 439 -14.75 -8.85 32.69
N MET A 440 -15.00 -8.55 31.41
CA MET A 440 -13.99 -8.03 30.49
C MET A 440 -13.56 -6.59 30.84
N THR A 441 -14.50 -5.78 31.35
CA THR A 441 -14.24 -4.41 31.79
C THR A 441 -13.33 -4.37 33.02
N ASP A 442 -13.59 -5.23 34.00
CA ASP A 442 -12.84 -5.27 35.26
C ASP A 442 -11.37 -5.64 35.07
N VAL A 443 -11.07 -6.49 34.09
CA VAL A 443 -9.70 -6.95 33.81
C VAL A 443 -8.89 -5.94 33.01
N GLY A 444 -9.54 -5.03 32.27
CA GLY A 444 -8.91 -3.85 31.68
C GLY A 444 -7.87 -4.09 30.58
N VAL A 445 -7.78 -5.30 30.01
CA VAL A 445 -6.84 -5.62 28.92
C VAL A 445 -7.43 -5.42 27.53
N PHE A 446 -8.76 -5.42 27.42
CA PHE A 446 -9.47 -5.28 26.14
C PHE A 446 -9.79 -3.81 25.84
N PRO A 447 -9.67 -3.38 24.57
CA PRO A 447 -10.07 -2.04 24.17
C PRO A 447 -11.60 -1.87 24.21
N SER A 448 -12.05 -0.63 24.36
CA SER A 448 -13.48 -0.30 24.50
C SER A 448 -14.35 -0.81 23.36
N MET A 449 -13.83 -0.83 22.12
CA MET A 449 -14.55 -1.34 20.96
C MET A 449 -14.93 -2.83 21.13
N VAL A 450 -14.01 -3.67 21.63
CA VAL A 450 -14.29 -5.09 21.87
C VAL A 450 -15.37 -5.25 22.93
N ILE A 451 -15.25 -4.52 24.04
CA ILE A 451 -16.21 -4.55 25.15
C ILE A 451 -17.62 -4.15 24.66
N GLN A 452 -17.70 -3.10 23.84
CA GLN A 452 -18.98 -2.63 23.27
C GLN A 452 -19.61 -3.67 22.34
N MET A 453 -18.83 -4.34 21.50
CA MET A 453 -19.35 -5.39 20.63
C MET A 453 -19.84 -6.61 21.42
N VAL A 454 -19.12 -6.98 22.50
CA VAL A 454 -19.56 -8.03 23.42
C VAL A 454 -20.85 -7.62 24.14
N GLN A 455 -20.96 -6.37 24.60
CA GLN A 455 -22.18 -5.86 25.21
C GLN A 455 -23.38 -5.95 24.27
N ILE A 456 -23.24 -5.48 23.03
CA ILE A 456 -24.30 -5.58 22.01
C ILE A 456 -24.65 -7.05 21.75
N GLY A 457 -23.65 -7.94 21.69
CA GLY A 457 -23.83 -9.37 21.50
C GLY A 457 -24.56 -10.05 22.66
N GLU A 458 -24.25 -9.69 23.91
CA GLU A 458 -24.93 -10.19 25.10
C GLU A 458 -26.38 -9.70 25.18
N GLU A 459 -26.62 -8.41 24.93
CA GLU A 459 -27.97 -7.81 24.98
C GLU A 459 -28.89 -8.34 23.88
N SER A 460 -28.33 -8.62 22.69
CA SER A 460 -29.08 -9.12 21.52
C SER A 460 -29.14 -10.65 21.41
N GLY A 461 -28.36 -11.37 22.22
CA GLY A 461 -28.18 -12.82 22.11
C GLY A 461 -27.38 -13.28 20.88
N ALA A 462 -26.71 -12.37 20.17
CA ALA A 462 -25.94 -12.62 18.96
C ALA A 462 -24.42 -12.47 19.20
N LEU A 463 -23.92 -13.07 20.28
CA LEU A 463 -22.53 -12.92 20.72
C LEU A 463 -21.53 -13.53 19.72
N ASP A 464 -21.85 -14.66 19.10
CA ASP A 464 -21.06 -15.30 18.03
C ASP A 464 -20.82 -14.35 16.85
N GLY A 465 -21.88 -13.71 16.36
CA GLY A 465 -21.83 -12.80 15.21
C GLY A 465 -21.07 -11.50 15.53
N MET A 466 -21.24 -10.94 16.73
CA MET A 466 -20.48 -9.76 17.15
C MET A 466 -19.00 -10.08 17.35
N LEU A 467 -18.67 -11.22 17.98
CA LEU A 467 -17.27 -11.66 18.14
C LEU A 467 -16.61 -11.97 16.79
N SER A 468 -17.33 -12.51 15.81
CA SER A 468 -16.79 -12.74 14.46
C SER A 468 -16.38 -11.44 13.80
N LYS A 469 -17.23 -10.40 13.87
CA LYS A 469 -16.91 -9.08 13.30
C LYS A 469 -15.69 -8.44 13.97
N VAL A 470 -15.57 -8.61 15.29
CA VAL A 470 -14.38 -8.13 16.02
C VAL A 470 -13.13 -8.89 15.56
N ALA A 471 -13.24 -10.22 15.38
CA ALA A 471 -12.13 -11.03 14.88
C ALA A 471 -11.70 -10.59 13.48
N ASP A 472 -12.64 -10.46 12.53
CA ASP A 472 -12.35 -10.01 11.17
C ASP A 472 -11.67 -8.63 11.15
N PHE A 473 -12.14 -7.70 12.00
CA PHE A 473 -11.55 -6.36 12.12
C PHE A 473 -10.10 -6.42 12.64
N PHE A 474 -9.83 -7.16 13.72
CA PHE A 474 -8.47 -7.22 14.28
C PHE A 474 -7.52 -8.11 13.46
N GLU A 475 -8.01 -9.10 12.72
CA GLU A 475 -7.21 -9.84 11.75
C GLU A 475 -6.73 -8.92 10.62
N ALA A 476 -7.61 -8.07 10.07
CA ALA A 476 -7.21 -7.05 9.10
C ALA A 476 -6.20 -6.04 9.68
N GLU A 477 -6.41 -5.56 10.91
CA GLU A 477 -5.46 -4.66 11.58
C GLU A 477 -4.10 -5.32 11.83
N VAL A 478 -4.07 -6.65 12.07
CA VAL A 478 -2.82 -7.41 12.21
C VAL A 478 -2.07 -7.45 10.89
N ASP A 479 -2.76 -7.73 9.79
CA ASP A 479 -2.17 -7.76 8.45
C ASP A 479 -1.59 -6.39 8.09
N ASP A 480 -2.37 -5.31 8.29
CA ASP A 480 -1.93 -3.93 8.08
C ASP A 480 -0.69 -3.57 8.93
N ALA A 481 -0.66 -4.00 10.20
CA ALA A 481 0.46 -3.77 11.08
C ALA A 481 1.71 -4.56 10.65
N VAL A 482 1.57 -5.80 10.18
CA VAL A 482 2.69 -6.61 9.65
C VAL A 482 3.27 -5.97 8.39
N ASP A 483 2.42 -5.46 7.50
CA ASP A 483 2.83 -4.74 6.30
C ASP A 483 3.55 -3.44 6.65
N ALA A 484 3.01 -2.68 7.62
CA ALA A 484 3.66 -1.48 8.13
C ALA A 484 5.06 -1.78 8.70
N LEU A 485 5.22 -2.86 9.48
CA LEU A 485 6.53 -3.27 10.01
C LEU A 485 7.52 -3.65 8.90
N SER A 486 7.03 -4.39 7.90
CA SER A 486 7.84 -4.81 6.76
C SER A 486 8.30 -3.59 5.95
N SER A 487 7.42 -2.61 5.75
CA SER A 487 7.77 -1.36 5.05
C SER A 487 8.73 -0.48 5.85
N LEU A 488 8.70 -0.50 7.19
CA LEU A 488 9.64 0.25 8.04
C LEU A 488 11.08 -0.28 7.97
N MET A 489 11.29 -1.54 7.57
CA MET A 489 12.64 -2.06 7.37
C MET A 489 13.39 -1.30 6.28
N GLU A 490 12.70 -0.83 5.24
CA GLU A 490 13.32 -0.15 4.11
C GLU A 490 13.91 1.23 4.51
N PRO A 491 13.21 2.14 5.21
CA PRO A 491 13.80 3.34 5.78
C PRO A 491 14.96 3.07 6.73
N VAL A 492 14.89 2.03 7.55
CA VAL A 492 15.98 1.66 8.47
C VAL A 492 17.22 1.25 7.68
N ILE A 493 17.06 0.39 6.67
CA ILE A 493 18.14 0.00 5.76
C ILE A 493 18.69 1.23 5.03
N MET A 494 17.83 2.15 4.57
CA MET A 494 18.24 3.41 3.95
C MET A 494 19.04 4.30 4.88
N VAL A 495 18.65 4.46 6.14
CA VAL A 495 19.40 5.25 7.12
C VAL A 495 20.76 4.61 7.37
N VAL A 496 20.82 3.29 7.49
CA VAL A 496 22.08 2.55 7.65
C VAL A 496 22.99 2.71 6.44
N LEU A 497 22.46 2.48 5.22
CA LEU A 497 23.20 2.64 3.97
C LEU A 497 23.60 4.10 3.72
N GLY A 498 22.72 5.05 3.98
CA GLY A 498 22.98 6.48 3.84
C GLY A 498 24.04 6.96 4.82
N THR A 499 24.04 6.44 6.05
CA THR A 499 25.08 6.73 7.04
C THR A 499 26.41 6.11 6.62
N LEU A 500 26.40 4.87 6.11
CA LEU A 500 27.59 4.21 5.57
C LEU A 500 28.18 4.97 4.37
N ILE A 501 27.34 5.30 3.39
CA ILE A 501 27.74 6.02 2.17
C ILE A 501 28.16 7.45 2.50
N GLY A 502 27.39 8.16 3.31
CA GLY A 502 27.71 9.53 3.74
C GLY A 502 29.00 9.58 4.56
N GLY A 503 29.17 8.66 5.51
CA GLY A 503 30.42 8.50 6.26
C GLY A 503 31.60 8.19 5.35
N MET A 504 31.40 7.35 4.35
CA MET A 504 32.41 7.02 3.33
C MET A 504 32.75 8.23 2.44
N VAL A 505 31.76 9.02 2.01
CA VAL A 505 32.00 10.25 1.21
C VAL A 505 32.76 11.29 2.03
N ILE A 506 32.37 11.54 3.28
CA ILE A 506 33.12 12.45 4.17
C ILE A 506 34.55 11.96 4.32
N ALA A 507 34.74 10.65 4.51
CA ALA A 507 36.06 10.04 4.57
C ALA A 507 36.84 10.26 3.27
N MET A 508 36.22 10.18 2.09
CA MET A 508 36.90 10.44 0.81
C MET A 508 37.32 11.91 0.61
N TYR A 509 36.51 12.87 1.04
CA TYR A 509 36.79 14.29 0.81
C TYR A 509 37.79 14.86 1.82
N LEU A 510 37.87 14.29 3.03
CA LEU A 510 38.74 14.81 4.09
C LEU A 510 40.23 14.89 3.68
N PRO A 511 40.84 13.89 3.01
CA PRO A 511 42.23 13.97 2.54
C PRO A 511 42.43 15.04 1.45
N ILE A 512 41.47 15.19 0.54
CA ILE A 512 41.52 16.20 -0.53
C ILE A 512 41.58 17.60 0.08
N PHE A 513 40.76 17.88 1.10
CA PHE A 513 40.79 19.14 1.83
C PHE A 513 42.11 19.36 2.59
N LYS A 514 42.70 18.30 3.16
CA LYS A 514 43.99 18.39 3.86
C LYS A 514 45.16 18.64 2.92
N LEU A 515 45.15 18.07 1.71
CA LEU A 515 46.17 18.32 0.70
C LEU A 515 46.08 19.76 0.16
N GLY A 516 44.88 20.31 0.02
CA GLY A 516 44.68 21.72 -0.36
C GLY A 516 45.11 22.75 0.70
N GLN A 517 45.32 22.34 1.96
CA GLN A 517 45.88 23.19 3.03
C GLN A 517 47.40 23.07 3.18
N ALA A 518 48.00 22.06 2.55
CA ALA A 518 49.44 21.76 2.63
C ALA A 518 50.25 22.35 1.46
N VAL A 519 49.61 23.16 0.61
CA VAL A 519 50.23 23.94 -0.49
C VAL A 519 50.13 25.42 -0.18
#